data_AF-A0A975XNR4-F1
#
_entry.id   AF-A0A975XNR4-F1
#
_cell.length_a   1.000
_cell.length_b   1.000
_cell.length_c   1.000
_cell.angle_alpha   90.00
_cell.angle_beta   90.00
_cell.angle_gamma   90.00
#
_symmetry.space_group_name_H-M   'P 1'
#
loop_
_entity.id
_entity.type
_entity.pdbx_description
1 polymer ?
#
loop_
_entity_poly.entity_id
_entity_poly.type
_entity_poly.pdbx_seq_one_letter_code
_entity_poly.pdbx_strand_id
1 'polypeptide(L)'
;MTFKHLFGMFLIFLVSYIAIPILILSYTTNNLDKAAFAIMLILAFLSFALNLFFTYRLGKEIQIPFLSAMCSAGLFFIYNNSVIVVFLIIFILSFAGYFIGALVTKED
;
A
#
# COMPACT_ATOMS: atom_id res chain seq x y z
N MET A 1 -9.58 -0.24 -17.53
CA MET A 1 -8.59 0.74 -17.04
C MET A 1 -7.73 1.34 -18.17
N THR A 2 -7.40 2.65 -18.13
CA THR A 2 -6.48 3.29 -19.12
C THR A 2 -5.03 3.35 -18.61
N PHE A 3 -4.05 3.42 -19.52
CA PHE A 3 -2.61 3.50 -19.17
C PHE A 3 -2.28 4.67 -18.22
N LYS A 4 -2.90 5.84 -18.45
CA LYS A 4 -2.69 7.02 -17.59
C LYS A 4 -3.12 6.77 -16.14
N HIS A 5 -4.24 6.09 -15.92
CA HIS A 5 -4.70 5.73 -14.58
C HIS A 5 -3.78 4.71 -13.93
N LEU A 6 -3.38 3.66 -14.67
CA LEU A 6 -2.45 2.64 -14.17
C LEU A 6 -1.11 3.25 -13.75
N PHE A 7 -0.53 4.10 -14.60
CA PHE A 7 0.74 4.77 -14.31
C PHE A 7 0.63 5.75 -13.13
N GLY A 8 -0.48 6.50 -13.02
CA GLY A 8 -0.73 7.38 -11.89
C GLY A 8 -0.81 6.62 -10.56
N MET A 9 -1.55 5.51 -10.52
CA MET A 9 -1.62 4.65 -9.33
C MET A 9 -0.27 4.03 -8.99
N PHE A 10 0.48 3.58 -10.00
CA PHE A 10 1.82 3.03 -9.80
C PHE A 10 2.71 4.05 -9.09
N LEU A 11 2.75 5.29 -9.57
CA LEU A 11 3.52 6.36 -8.92
C LEU A 11 3.05 6.64 -7.51
N ILE A 12 1.73 6.70 -7.27
CA ILE A 12 1.18 6.93 -5.93
C ILE A 12 1.60 5.82 -4.97
N PHE A 13 1.40 4.55 -5.34
CA PHE A 13 1.82 3.42 -4.50
C PHE A 13 3.32 3.41 -4.26
N LEU A 14 4.12 3.62 -5.30
CA LEU A 14 5.58 3.64 -5.21
C LEU A 14 6.07 4.74 -4.25
N VAL A 15 5.59 5.97 -4.44
CA VAL A 15 5.94 7.10 -3.57
C VAL A 15 5.46 6.85 -2.14
N SER A 16 4.23 6.38 -1.97
CA SER A 16 3.68 6.07 -0.65
C SER A 16 4.49 5.02 0.12
N TYR A 17 4.86 3.92 -0.52
CA TYR A 17 5.60 2.84 0.13
C TYR A 17 7.08 3.15 0.32
N ILE A 18 7.65 4.15 -0.35
CA ILE A 18 9.06 4.53 -0.18
C ILE A 18 9.21 5.76 0.72
N ALA A 19 8.47 6.83 0.43
CA ALA A 19 8.61 8.11 1.12
C ALA A 19 8.20 8.03 2.59
N ILE A 20 7.09 7.36 2.91
CA ILE A 20 6.59 7.28 4.29
C ILE A 20 7.57 6.54 5.21
N PRO A 21 8.09 5.36 4.84
CA PRO A 21 9.13 4.70 5.62
C PRO A 21 10.35 5.58 5.87
N ILE A 22 10.86 6.24 4.81
CA ILE A 22 12.05 7.10 4.91
C ILE A 22 11.79 8.27 5.86
N LEU A 23 10.63 8.92 5.75
CA LEU A 23 10.24 10.02 6.63
C LEU A 23 10.16 9.54 8.09
N ILE A 24 9.52 8.42 8.37
CA ILE A 24 9.39 7.96 9.76
C ILE A 24 10.77 7.60 10.33
N LEU A 25 11.62 6.90 9.56
CA LEU A 25 12.97 6.54 9.99
C LEU A 25 13.84 7.77 10.28
N SER A 26 13.69 8.86 9.51
CA SER A 26 14.48 10.08 9.75
C SER A 26 14.12 10.80 11.06
N TYR A 27 12.90 10.63 11.56
CA TYR A 27 12.42 11.25 12.80
C TYR A 27 12.51 10.34 14.05
N THR A 28 12.90 9.07 13.92
CA THR A 28 12.84 8.07 15.01
C THR A 28 14.19 7.46 15.40
N THR A 29 15.28 8.22 15.25
CA THR A 29 16.68 7.81 15.41
C THR A 29 17.04 7.09 16.72
N ASN A 30 16.25 7.26 17.79
CA ASN A 30 16.53 6.68 19.12
C ASN A 30 15.61 5.50 19.52
N ASN A 31 14.63 5.10 18.70
CA ASN A 31 13.70 3.99 19.02
C ASN A 31 13.27 3.25 17.74
N LEU A 32 14.21 2.56 17.11
CA LEU A 32 14.04 1.83 15.85
C LEU A 32 12.92 0.77 15.90
N ASP A 33 12.75 0.06 17.03
CA ASP A 33 11.73 -0.99 17.14
C ASP A 33 10.30 -0.41 17.10
N LYS A 34 10.08 0.71 17.79
CA LYS A 34 8.80 1.42 17.78
C LYS A 34 8.53 2.05 16.42
N ALA A 35 9.58 2.53 15.76
CA ALA A 35 9.49 3.07 14.41
C ALA A 35 9.08 2.00 13.39
N ALA A 36 9.70 0.82 13.44
CA ALA A 36 9.39 -0.29 12.55
C ALA A 36 7.93 -0.74 12.69
N PHE A 37 7.42 -0.83 13.93
CA PHE A 37 6.01 -1.13 14.18
C PHE A 37 5.07 -0.04 13.64
N ALA A 38 5.39 1.24 13.88
CA ALA A 38 4.60 2.35 13.36
C ALA A 38 4.54 2.36 11.83
N ILE A 39 5.67 2.09 11.18
CA ILE A 39 5.76 2.01 9.72
C ILE A 39 4.91 0.86 9.20
N MET A 40 5.00 -0.32 9.81
CA MET A 40 4.17 -1.47 9.44
C MET A 40 2.68 -1.12 9.50
N LEU A 41 2.24 -0.50 10.60
CA LEU A 41 0.84 -0.12 10.81
C LEU A 41 0.38 0.92 9.77
N ILE A 42 1.19 1.96 9.54
CA ILE A 42 0.86 3.03 8.60
C ILE A 42 0.79 2.49 7.18
N LEU A 43 1.75 1.66 6.74
CA LEU A 43 1.75 1.09 5.39
C LEU A 43 0.57 0.14 5.18
N ALA A 44 0.22 -0.64 6.20
CA ALA A 44 -0.94 -1.53 6.20
C ALA A 44 -2.25 -0.75 5.97
N PHE A 45 -2.52 0.27 6.79
CA PHE A 45 -3.72 1.10 6.66
C PHE A 45 -3.72 1.95 5.39
N LEU A 46 -2.57 2.48 4.99
CA LEU A 46 -2.44 3.24 3.75
C LEU A 46 -2.73 2.36 2.54
N SER A 47 -2.22 1.13 2.54
CA SER A 47 -2.51 0.17 1.48
C SER A 47 -4.00 -0.09 1.38
N PHE A 48 -4.64 -0.37 2.50
CA PHE A 48 -6.09 -0.55 2.57
C PHE A 48 -6.84 0.66 2.00
N ALA A 49 -6.51 1.86 2.46
CA ALA A 49 -7.18 3.10 2.09
C ALA A 49 -7.01 3.43 0.60
N LEU A 50 -5.81 3.28 0.05
CA LEU A 50 -5.54 3.52 -1.37
C LEU A 50 -6.28 2.52 -2.27
N ASN A 51 -6.26 1.23 -1.92
CA ASN A 51 -6.99 0.21 -2.68
C ASN A 51 -8.50 0.45 -2.63
N LEU A 52 -9.04 0.79 -1.45
CA LEU A 52 -10.44 1.18 -1.29
C LEU A 52 -10.79 2.38 -2.17
N PHE A 53 -9.98 3.45 -2.09
CA PHE A 53 -10.20 4.69 -2.84
C PHE A 53 -10.16 4.47 -4.35
N PHE A 54 -9.14 3.77 -4.86
CA PHE A 54 -9.02 3.52 -6.29
C PHE A 54 -10.11 2.58 -6.79
N THR A 55 -10.49 1.57 -6.02
CA THR A 55 -11.59 0.65 -6.40
C THR A 55 -12.93 1.39 -6.40
N TYR A 56 -13.13 2.29 -5.45
CA TYR A 56 -14.31 3.15 -5.41
C TYR A 56 -14.38 4.10 -6.61
N ARG A 57 -13.25 4.71 -6.99
CA ARG A 57 -13.24 5.77 -8.01
C ARG A 57 -13.10 5.27 -9.45
N LEU A 58 -12.37 4.17 -9.66
CA LEU A 58 -12.02 3.64 -10.98
C LEU A 58 -12.74 2.33 -11.32
N GLY A 59 -13.54 1.79 -10.39
CA GLY A 59 -14.29 0.56 -10.57
C GLY A 59 -13.59 -0.68 -10.02
N LYS A 60 -14.22 -1.84 -10.22
CA LYS A 60 -13.86 -3.15 -9.67
C LYS A 60 -12.67 -3.80 -10.42
N GLU A 61 -11.57 -3.09 -10.53
CA GLU A 61 -10.38 -3.52 -11.28
C GLU A 61 -9.41 -4.29 -10.36
N ILE A 62 -9.34 -5.61 -10.50
CA ILE A 62 -8.47 -6.49 -9.68
C ILE A 62 -6.98 -6.14 -9.81
N GLN A 63 -6.59 -5.41 -10.85
CA GLN A 63 -5.21 -4.94 -11.06
C GLN A 63 -4.72 -4.01 -9.95
N ILE A 64 -5.62 -3.31 -9.26
CA ILE A 64 -5.30 -2.34 -8.20
C ILE A 64 -4.58 -3.03 -7.01
N PRO A 65 -5.14 -4.07 -6.37
CA PRO A 65 -4.46 -4.77 -5.27
C PRO A 65 -3.17 -5.48 -5.69
N PHE A 66 -3.08 -5.98 -6.92
CA PHE A 66 -1.83 -6.53 -7.44
C PHE A 66 -0.74 -5.48 -7.60
N LEU A 67 -1.07 -4.31 -8.17
CA LEU A 67 -0.12 -3.21 -8.33
C LEU A 67 0.38 -2.72 -6.98
N SER A 68 -0.53 -2.59 -6.01
CA SER A 68 -0.21 -2.28 -4.63
C SER A 68 0.77 -3.28 -4.01
N ALA A 69 0.52 -4.59 -4.14
CA ALA A 69 1.42 -5.62 -3.65
C ALA A 69 2.79 -5.61 -4.37
N MET A 70 2.81 -5.41 -5.69
CA MET A 70 4.08 -5.30 -6.42
C MET A 70 4.90 -4.10 -5.97
N CYS A 71 4.28 -2.94 -5.77
CA CYS A 71 4.99 -1.75 -5.27
C CYS A 71 5.49 -1.94 -3.83
N SER A 72 4.78 -2.70 -2.99
CA SER A 72 5.22 -2.97 -1.61
C SER A 72 6.43 -3.91 -1.55
N ALA A 73 6.72 -4.67 -2.62
CA ALA A 73 7.98 -5.41 -2.74
C ALA A 73 9.21 -4.48 -2.69
N GLY A 74 9.05 -3.19 -3.03
CA GLY A 74 10.09 -2.18 -2.86
C GLY A 74 10.59 -2.04 -1.41
N LEU A 75 9.77 -2.43 -0.43
CA LEU A 75 10.12 -2.39 1.00
C LEU A 75 11.27 -3.34 1.35
N PHE A 76 11.50 -4.41 0.57
CA PHE A 76 12.65 -5.31 0.75
C PHE A 76 14.01 -4.63 0.50
N PHE A 77 14.04 -3.49 -0.21
CA PHE A 77 15.26 -2.71 -0.36
C PHE A 77 15.53 -1.77 0.82
N ILE A 78 14.50 -1.47 1.63
CA ILE A 78 14.58 -0.56 2.79
C ILE A 78 14.76 -1.37 4.08
N TYR A 79 14.16 -2.55 4.17
CA TYR A 79 14.12 -3.39 5.36
C TYR A 79 14.72 -4.78 5.09
N ASN A 80 15.25 -5.42 6.14
CA ASN A 80 15.81 -6.76 6.07
C ASN A 80 14.70 -7.85 6.01
N ASN A 81 15.06 -9.13 6.07
CA ASN A 81 14.18 -10.30 5.94
C ASN A 81 12.88 -10.28 6.76
N SER A 82 12.82 -9.54 7.88
CA SER A 82 11.59 -9.37 8.68
C SER A 82 10.45 -8.65 7.93
N VAL A 83 10.73 -8.01 6.79
CA VAL A 83 9.73 -7.29 6.00
C VAL A 83 8.72 -8.22 5.32
N ILE A 84 8.99 -9.52 5.24
CA ILE A 84 8.06 -10.49 4.64
C ILE A 84 6.70 -10.51 5.33
N VAL A 85 6.69 -10.28 6.65
CA VAL A 85 5.45 -10.17 7.43
C VAL A 85 4.68 -8.90 7.04
N VAL A 86 5.39 -7.78 6.88
CA VAL A 86 4.80 -6.50 6.43
C VAL A 86 4.20 -6.65 5.03
N PHE A 87 4.93 -7.32 4.13
CA PHE A 87 4.48 -7.59 2.77
C PHE A 87 3.18 -8.41 2.77
N LEU A 88 3.10 -9.48 3.56
CA LEU A 88 1.89 -10.31 3.67
C LEU A 88 0.70 -9.52 4.22
N ILE A 89 0.91 -8.69 5.24
CA ILE A 89 -0.14 -7.82 5.81
C ILE A 89 -0.64 -6.83 4.75
N ILE A 90 0.28 -6.16 4.05
CA ILE A 90 -0.06 -5.24 2.96
C ILE A 90 -0.86 -5.98 1.90
N PHE A 91 -0.42 -7.16 1.46
CA PHE A 91 -1.12 -7.97 0.47
C PHE A 91 -2.56 -8.26 0.90
N ILE A 92 -2.77 -8.80 2.09
CA ILE A 92 -4.11 -9.11 2.61
C ILE A 92 -4.98 -7.85 2.68
N LEU A 93 -4.44 -6.73 3.17
CA LEU A 93 -5.18 -5.49 3.29
C LEU A 93 -5.47 -4.81 1.96
N SER A 94 -4.59 -4.95 0.95
CA SER A 94 -4.85 -4.47 -0.40
C SER A 94 -6.08 -5.15 -0.97
N PHE A 95 -6.17 -6.48 -0.85
CA PHE A 95 -7.33 -7.24 -1.27
C PHE A 95 -8.56 -6.91 -0.44
N ALA A 96 -8.44 -6.76 0.89
CA ALA A 96 -9.56 -6.35 1.73
C ALA A 96 -10.12 -4.97 1.32
N GLY A 97 -9.24 -3.99 1.05
CA GLY A 97 -9.63 -2.67 0.56
C GLY A 97 -10.32 -2.73 -0.80
N TYR A 98 -9.81 -3.56 -1.71
CA TYR A 98 -10.45 -3.85 -2.98
C TYR A 98 -11.85 -4.46 -2.80
N PHE A 99 -12.00 -5.51 -1.97
CA PHE A 99 -13.29 -6.17 -1.76
C PHE A 99 -14.33 -5.21 -1.19
N ILE A 100 -13.98 -4.45 -0.16
CA ILE A 100 -14.88 -3.46 0.44
C ILE A 100 -15.20 -2.37 -0.58
N GLY A 101 -14.20 -1.89 -1.32
CA GLY A 101 -14.41 -0.89 -2.37
C GLY A 101 -15.40 -1.40 -3.41
N ALA A 102 -15.21 -2.62 -3.90
CA ALA A 102 -16.08 -3.24 -4.88
C ALA A 102 -17.52 -3.46 -4.38
N LEU A 103 -17.73 -3.70 -3.08
CA LEU A 103 -19.07 -3.78 -2.48
C LEU A 103 -19.76 -2.41 -2.39
N VAL A 104 -18.99 -1.34 -2.19
CA VAL A 104 -19.52 0.02 -2.01
C VAL A 104 -19.68 0.75 -3.34
N THR A 105 -18.89 0.41 -4.36
CA THR A 105 -19.01 0.97 -5.71
C THR A 105 -20.35 0.56 -6.33
N LYS A 106 -21.26 1.52 -6.51
CA LYS A 106 -22.52 1.32 -7.24
C LYS A 106 -22.23 1.02 -8.71
N GLU A 107 -22.95 0.05 -9.26
CA GLU A 107 -23.01 -0.19 -10.70
C GLU A 107 -23.95 0.87 -11.29
N ASP A 108 -23.37 1.88 -11.95
CA ASP A 108 -24.09 2.79 -12.84
C ASP A 108 -23.99 2.27 -14.29
#